data_AF-A0A363TP97-F1
#
_entry.id   AF-A0A363TP97-F1
#
_cell.length_a   1.000
_cell.length_b   1.000
_cell.length_c   1.000
_cell.angle_alpha   90.00
_cell.angle_beta   90.00
_cell.angle_gamma   90.00
#
_symmetry.space_group_name_H-M   'P 1'
#
loop_
_entity.id
_entity.type
_entity.pdbx_description
1 polymer ?
#
loop_
_entity_poly.entity_id
_entity_poly.type
_entity_poly.pdbx_seq_one_letter_code
_entity_poly.pdbx_strand_id
1 'polypeptide(L)'
;VLHHGALGSFATVYLPEGAETAALVARLDGMEGIDEVLGKAEACTRFELPPDRIGDIVVVSTVHKVLGTSRARHDLSALKEPLRSHGGLTEQVVPMIVNRKVALPEGRRLRNFDVFDVALNLVN
;
A
#
# COMPACT_ATOMS: atom_id res chain seq x y z
N VAL A 1 -18.23 7.30 4.89
CA VAL A 1 -17.47 7.01 6.13
C VAL A 1 -17.38 8.31 6.91
N LEU A 2 -18.20 8.46 7.96
CA LEU A 2 -17.87 9.40 9.02
C LEU A 2 -16.55 8.92 9.64
N HIS A 3 -15.71 9.87 10.10
CA HIS A 3 -14.50 9.62 10.89
C HIS A 3 -13.29 9.18 10.05
N HIS A 4 -12.19 9.99 10.06
CA HIS A 4 -10.74 9.72 9.86
C HIS A 4 -10.18 8.50 9.07
N GLY A 5 -10.97 7.54 8.60
CA GLY A 5 -10.60 6.35 7.84
C GLY A 5 -10.16 6.65 6.40
N ALA A 6 -10.10 7.92 6.01
CA ALA A 6 -9.44 8.36 4.78
C ALA A 6 -7.91 8.60 4.98
N LEU A 7 -7.34 8.05 6.05
CA LEU A 7 -5.91 8.09 6.36
C LEU A 7 -5.35 6.66 6.32
N GLY A 8 -4.60 6.36 5.26
CA GLY A 8 -3.90 5.09 5.07
C GLY A 8 -2.45 5.33 4.68
N SER A 9 -1.65 4.27 4.59
CA SER A 9 -0.21 4.36 4.33
C SER A 9 0.15 4.25 2.84
N PHE A 10 -0.83 4.34 1.95
CA PHE A 10 -0.67 4.35 0.49
C PHE A 10 -1.52 5.46 -0.11
N ALA A 11 -0.95 6.23 -1.02
CA ALA A 11 -1.67 7.24 -1.79
C ALA A 11 -1.22 7.23 -3.26
N THR A 12 -2.13 7.62 -4.14
CA THR A 12 -1.82 7.89 -5.55
C THR A 12 -2.12 9.34 -5.88
N VAL A 13 -1.28 9.95 -6.71
CA VAL A 13 -1.33 11.38 -7.04
C VAL A 13 -1.41 11.56 -8.55
N TYR A 14 -2.40 12.31 -9.02
CA TYR A 14 -2.52 12.74 -10.41
C TYR A 14 -1.91 14.13 -10.55
N LEU A 15 -1.08 14.30 -11.57
CA LEU A 15 -0.38 15.55 -11.82
C LEU A 15 -1.03 16.33 -12.96
N PRO A 16 -0.95 17.67 -12.93
CA PRO A 16 -1.33 18.47 -14.10
C PRO A 16 -0.36 18.21 -15.27
N GLU A 17 -0.83 18.47 -16.47
CA GLU A 17 -0.01 18.40 -17.68
C GLU A 17 1.23 19.31 -17.56
N GLY A 18 2.39 18.82 -17.99
CA GLY A 18 3.68 19.54 -17.91
C GLY A 18 4.37 19.50 -16.54
N ALA A 19 3.85 18.76 -15.56
CA ALA A 19 4.53 18.59 -14.28
C ALA A 19 5.79 17.72 -14.40
N GLU A 20 6.87 18.19 -13.77
CA GLU A 20 8.16 17.46 -13.67
C GLU A 20 8.06 16.30 -12.67
N THR A 21 7.53 15.17 -13.12
CA THR A 21 7.26 13.98 -12.28
C THR A 21 8.51 13.54 -11.51
N ALA A 22 9.67 13.47 -12.17
CA ALA A 22 10.92 13.02 -11.54
C ALA A 22 11.36 13.95 -10.39
N ALA A 23 11.22 15.27 -10.56
CA ALA A 23 11.56 16.23 -9.52
C ALA A 23 10.60 16.13 -8.32
N LEU A 24 9.31 15.87 -8.57
CA LEU A 24 8.30 15.67 -7.52
C LEU A 24 8.55 14.37 -6.76
N VAL A 25 8.88 13.28 -7.46
CA VAL A 25 9.27 12.00 -6.84
C VAL A 25 10.46 12.22 -5.90
N ALA A 26 11.57 12.80 -6.39
CA ALA A 26 12.76 13.03 -5.59
C ALA A 26 12.49 13.92 -4.36
N ARG A 27 11.62 14.93 -4.51
CA ARG A 27 11.24 15.81 -3.40
C ARG A 27 10.43 15.08 -2.34
N LEU A 28 9.46 14.25 -2.73
CA LEU A 28 8.62 13.50 -1.81
C LEU A 28 9.42 12.40 -1.10
N ASP A 29 10.32 11.73 -1.82
CA ASP A 29 11.18 10.66 -1.29
C ASP A 29 12.11 11.17 -0.18
N GLY A 30 12.55 12.43 -0.27
CA GLY A 30 13.34 13.08 0.78
C GLY A 30 12.57 13.53 2.02
N MET A 31 11.25 13.31 2.11
CA MET A 31 10.44 13.75 3.25
C MET A 31 10.46 12.73 4.40
N GLU A 32 10.61 13.22 5.63
CA GLU A 32 10.50 12.38 6.82
C GLU A 32 9.15 11.66 6.88
N GLY A 33 9.20 10.33 7.04
CA GLY A 33 8.02 9.49 7.20
C GLY A 33 7.50 8.88 5.90
N ILE A 34 8.09 9.23 4.75
CA ILE A 34 7.89 8.56 3.47
C ILE A 34 8.87 7.39 3.38
N ASP A 35 8.37 6.23 2.96
CA ASP A 35 9.16 5.00 2.79
C ASP A 35 9.56 4.78 1.33
N GLU A 36 8.63 5.04 0.41
CA GLU A 36 8.87 4.86 -1.02
C GLU A 36 7.99 5.79 -1.86
N VAL A 37 8.57 6.36 -2.93
CA VAL A 37 7.85 7.13 -3.94
C VAL A 37 8.19 6.60 -5.33
N LEU A 38 7.16 6.18 -6.07
CA LEU A 38 7.32 5.56 -7.38
C LEU A 38 6.54 6.30 -8.45
N GLY A 39 7.12 6.37 -9.66
CA GLY A 39 6.34 6.72 -10.85
C GLY A 39 5.34 5.62 -11.22
N LYS A 40 4.27 5.98 -11.96
CA LYS A 40 3.19 5.05 -12.37
C LYS A 40 3.67 3.71 -12.92
N ALA A 41 4.60 3.73 -13.88
CA ALA A 41 5.07 2.50 -14.54
C ALA A 41 5.80 1.55 -13.58
N GLU A 42 6.66 2.10 -12.73
CA GLU A 42 7.39 1.33 -11.72
C GLU A 42 6.45 0.78 -10.65
N ALA A 43 5.53 1.61 -10.14
CA ALA A 43 4.52 1.19 -9.18
C ALA A 43 3.63 0.06 -9.72
N CYS A 44 3.16 0.18 -10.97
CA CYS A 44 2.32 -0.85 -11.58
C CYS A 44 3.07 -2.17 -11.79
N THR A 45 4.36 -2.10 -12.13
CA THR A 45 5.19 -3.30 -12.28
C THR A 45 5.47 -3.95 -10.92
N ARG A 46 5.92 -3.17 -9.94
CA ARG A 46 6.33 -3.68 -8.61
C ARG A 46 5.16 -4.22 -7.81
N PHE A 47 4.01 -3.55 -7.87
CA PHE A 47 2.82 -3.89 -7.08
C PHE A 47 1.73 -4.59 -7.90
N GLU A 48 2.00 -4.93 -9.16
CA GLU A 48 1.07 -5.66 -10.04
C GLU A 48 -0.28 -4.93 -10.22
N LEU A 49 -0.22 -3.61 -10.46
CA LEU A 49 -1.41 -2.74 -10.51
C LEU A 49 -1.83 -2.40 -11.95
N PRO A 50 -3.13 -2.15 -12.19
CA PRO A 50 -3.64 -1.71 -13.48
C PRO A 50 -3.27 -0.24 -13.76
N PRO A 51 -2.48 0.07 -14.82
CA PRO A 51 -1.97 1.42 -15.06
C PRO A 51 -3.05 2.44 -15.44
N ASP A 52 -4.21 2.00 -15.92
CA ASP A 52 -5.36 2.86 -16.24
C ASP A 52 -6.11 3.37 -14.99
N ARG A 53 -5.78 2.86 -13.79
CA ARG A 53 -6.44 3.22 -12.52
C ARG A 53 -5.50 3.82 -11.48
N ILE A 54 -4.23 4.00 -11.82
CA ILE A 54 -3.20 4.55 -10.94
C ILE A 54 -2.78 5.93 -11.45
N GLY A 55 -2.60 6.87 -10.52
CA GLY A 55 -2.08 8.21 -10.78
C GLY A 55 -0.61 8.19 -11.20
N ASP A 56 -0.07 9.37 -11.50
CA ASP A 56 1.28 9.53 -12.05
C ASP A 56 2.38 9.19 -11.03
N ILE A 57 2.07 9.35 -9.74
CA ILE A 57 2.93 8.98 -8.62
C ILE A 57 2.16 8.09 -7.64
N VAL A 58 2.86 7.13 -7.04
CA VAL A 58 2.44 6.36 -5.88
C VAL A 58 3.36 6.70 -4.71
N VAL A 59 2.80 6.89 -3.52
CA VAL A 59 3.52 7.22 -2.29
C VAL A 59 3.15 6.20 -1.22
N VAL A 60 4.15 5.63 -0.56
CA VAL A 60 4.01 4.73 0.59
C VAL A 60 4.69 5.35 1.80
N SER A 61 4.01 5.37 2.94
CA SER A 61 4.58 5.89 4.19
C SER A 61 5.17 4.78 5.07
N THR A 62 6.05 5.21 5.98
CA THR A 62 6.61 4.36 7.03
C THR A 62 5.55 3.89 8.04
N VAL A 63 5.91 2.88 8.84
CA VAL A 63 5.03 2.10 9.75
C VAL A 63 4.12 2.91 10.69
N HIS A 64 4.51 4.13 11.08
CA HIS A 64 3.75 4.94 12.05
C HIS A 64 3.28 6.27 11.47
N LYS A 65 3.19 6.36 10.13
CA LYS A 65 2.70 7.54 9.40
C LYS A 65 1.57 7.13 8.47
N VAL A 66 0.65 8.06 8.26
CA VAL A 66 -0.46 7.95 7.32
C VAL A 66 -0.46 9.16 6.39
N LEU A 67 -1.01 8.97 5.19
CA LEU A 67 -1.07 9.97 4.14
C LEU A 67 -2.49 10.55 4.08
N GLY A 68 -2.57 11.87 4.19
CA GLY A 68 -3.81 12.64 4.03
C GLY A 68 -3.80 13.47 2.75
N THR A 69 -4.85 14.25 2.54
CA THR A 69 -4.97 15.11 1.35
C THR A 69 -4.64 16.57 1.68
N SER A 70 -5.47 17.25 2.46
CA SER A 70 -5.19 18.59 3.01
C SER A 70 -5.80 18.72 4.39
N ARG A 71 -5.20 19.55 5.25
CA ARG A 71 -5.64 19.72 6.65
C ARG A 71 -7.12 20.08 6.75
N ALA A 72 -7.61 20.98 5.89
CA ALA A 72 -9.01 21.42 5.89
C ALA A 72 -10.02 20.32 5.51
N ARG A 73 -9.58 19.22 4.90
CA ARG A 73 -10.44 18.09 4.50
C ARG A 73 -10.45 16.93 5.49
N HIS A 74 -9.68 17.03 6.58
CA HIS A 74 -9.58 16.00 7.60
C HIS A 74 -10.05 16.56 8.94
N ASP A 75 -11.27 16.22 9.34
CA ASP A 75 -11.74 16.42 10.70
C ASP A 75 -11.36 15.21 11.57
N LEU A 76 -10.41 15.44 12.49
CA LEU A 76 -9.91 14.42 13.40
C LEU A 76 -10.58 14.48 14.79
N SER A 77 -11.56 15.37 15.00
CA SER A 77 -12.24 15.55 16.29
C SER A 77 -12.91 14.29 16.82
N ALA A 78 -13.27 13.36 15.93
CA ALA A 78 -13.88 12.09 16.29
C ALA A 78 -12.89 10.96 16.59
N LEU A 79 -11.58 11.18 16.41
CA LEU A 79 -10.54 10.20 16.72
C LEU A 79 -10.36 10.16 18.25
N LYS A 80 -11.07 9.24 18.92
CA LYS A 80 -11.01 9.09 20.39
C LYS A 80 -9.86 8.20 20.84
N GLU A 81 -9.51 7.19 20.03
CA GLU A 81 -8.43 6.23 20.30
C GLU A 81 -7.22 6.50 19.39
N PRO A 82 -6.00 6.06 19.76
CA PRO A 82 -4.85 6.16 18.87
C PRO A 82 -5.12 5.52 17.50
N LEU A 83 -4.78 6.24 16.43
CA LEU A 83 -5.03 5.78 15.06
C LEU A 83 -4.27 4.49 14.78
N ARG A 84 -4.98 3.48 14.29
CA ARG A 84 -4.42 2.29 13.66
C ARG A 84 -4.99 2.22 12.25
N SER A 85 -4.13 2.00 11.27
CA SER A 85 -4.51 1.96 9.87
C SER A 85 -3.66 0.93 9.12
N HIS A 86 -3.77 0.93 7.79
CA HIS A 86 -3.06 0.03 6.90
C HIS A 86 -2.86 0.67 5.52
N GLY A 87 -2.21 -0.08 4.64
CA GLY A 87 -2.13 0.20 3.21
C GLY A 87 -0.69 0.19 2.68
N GLY A 88 0.29 0.29 3.57
CA GLY A 88 1.70 0.33 3.21
C GLY A 88 2.33 -1.06 3.17
N LEU A 89 3.64 -1.09 2.95
CA LEU A 89 4.42 -2.34 2.91
C LEU A 89 4.53 -2.99 4.30
N THR A 90 4.48 -2.17 5.36
CA THR A 90 4.58 -2.60 6.75
C THR A 90 3.38 -3.42 7.23
N GLU A 91 2.29 -3.45 6.46
CA GLU A 91 1.10 -4.28 6.70
C GLU A 91 0.94 -5.41 5.67
N GLN A 92 1.91 -5.63 4.78
CA GLN A 92 1.79 -6.62 3.70
C GLN A 92 1.87 -8.08 4.20
N VAL A 93 2.61 -8.33 5.28
CA VAL A 93 2.81 -9.68 5.82
C VAL A 93 1.57 -10.12 6.60
N VAL A 94 0.93 -11.18 6.13
CA VAL A 94 -0.29 -11.75 6.74
C VAL A 94 -0.15 -13.25 6.97
N PRO A 95 -0.80 -13.81 8.01
CA PRO A 95 -0.77 -15.24 8.26
C PRO A 95 -1.59 -16.02 7.21
N MET A 96 -1.08 -17.19 6.83
CA MET A 96 -1.83 -18.22 6.09
C MET A 96 -1.83 -19.48 6.95
N ILE A 97 -3.01 -19.87 7.46
CA ILE A 97 -3.15 -20.98 8.40
C ILE A 97 -4.01 -22.07 7.77
N VAL A 98 -3.53 -23.30 7.84
CA VAL A 98 -4.21 -24.51 7.32
C VAL A 98 -4.23 -25.58 8.40
N ASN A 99 -5.30 -26.37 8.46
CA ASN A 99 -5.46 -27.45 9.45
C ASN A 99 -5.03 -28.83 8.91
N ARG A 100 -4.20 -28.84 7.86
CA ARG A 100 -3.63 -30.03 7.21
C ARG A 100 -2.15 -29.80 6.94
N LYS A 101 -1.40 -30.89 6.75
CA LYS A 101 0.01 -30.78 6.34
C LYS A 101 0.05 -30.29 4.89
N VAL A 102 0.93 -29.32 4.60
CA VAL A 102 1.14 -28.79 3.25
C VAL A 102 2.55 -29.10 2.78
N ALA A 103 2.69 -29.49 1.51
CA ALA A 103 3.97 -29.61 0.82
C ALA A 103 4.15 -28.43 -0.13
N LEU A 104 4.92 -27.43 0.28
CA LEU A 104 5.22 -26.27 -0.57
C LEU A 104 6.42 -26.57 -1.48
N PRO A 105 6.35 -26.21 -2.78
CA PRO A 105 7.53 -26.22 -3.64
C PRO A 105 8.64 -25.33 -3.08
N GLU A 106 9.89 -25.78 -3.23
CA GLU A 106 11.06 -25.01 -2.83
C GLU A 106 11.10 -23.64 -3.52
N GLY A 107 11.42 -22.58 -2.77
CA GLY A 107 11.51 -21.22 -3.30
C GLY A 107 10.17 -20.52 -3.57
N ARG A 108 9.01 -21.15 -3.31
CA ARG A 108 7.71 -20.51 -3.52
C ARG A 108 7.50 -19.34 -2.56
N ARG A 109 7.33 -18.13 -3.10
CA ARG A 109 6.88 -16.94 -2.36
C ARG A 109 5.35 -16.94 -2.29
N LEU A 110 4.81 -17.11 -1.09
CA LEU A 110 3.35 -17.10 -0.87
C LEU A 110 2.76 -15.69 -0.93
N ARG A 111 1.56 -15.61 -1.51
CA ARG A 111 0.68 -14.45 -1.49
C ARG A 111 -0.63 -14.84 -0.80
N ASN A 112 -1.31 -13.88 -0.18
CA ASN A 112 -2.59 -14.14 0.48
C ASN A 112 -3.63 -14.75 -0.48
N PHE A 113 -3.60 -14.36 -1.75
CA PHE A 113 -4.47 -14.89 -2.79
C PHE A 113 -4.08 -16.30 -3.28
N ASP A 114 -2.95 -16.86 -2.84
CA ASP A 114 -2.61 -18.28 -3.09
C ASP A 114 -3.43 -19.25 -2.22
N VAL A 115 -4.23 -18.74 -1.27
CA VAL A 115 -4.91 -19.58 -0.26
C VAL A 115 -5.75 -20.71 -0.85
N PHE A 116 -6.40 -20.49 -2.00
CA PHE A 116 -7.17 -21.54 -2.67
C PHE A 116 -6.28 -22.60 -3.32
N ASP A 117 -5.19 -22.20 -3.97
CA ASP A 117 -4.25 -23.16 -4.56
C ASP A 117 -3.60 -24.02 -3.47
N VAL A 118 -3.18 -23.40 -2.37
CA VAL A 118 -2.64 -24.14 -1.22
C VAL A 118 -3.69 -25.11 -0.66
N ALA A 119 -4.92 -24.65 -0.45
CA ALA A 119 -5.97 -25.44 0.18
C ALA A 119 -6.53 -26.57 -0.70
N LEU A 120 -6.51 -26.42 -2.03
CA LEU A 120 -7.10 -27.39 -2.95
C LEU A 120 -6.09 -28.33 -3.58
N ASN A 121 -4.83 -27.89 -3.73
CA ASN A 121 -3.83 -28.61 -4.52
C ASN A 121 -2.59 -29.03 -3.73
N LEU A 122 -2.34 -28.48 -2.53
CA LEU A 122 -1.08 -28.69 -1.79
C LEU A 122 -1.25 -29.25 -0.36
N VAL A 123 -2.49 -29.47 0.09
CA VAL A 123 -2.79 -30.15 1.35
C VAL A 123 -2.79 -31.66 1.16
N ASN A 124 -2.21 -32.39 2.12
CA ASN A 124 -2.29 -33.85 2.22
C ASN A 124 -3.44 -34.31 3.13
#